data_AF-A0A7V8F1V5-F1
#
_entry.id   AF-A0A7V8F1V5-F1
#
_cell.length_a   1.000
_cell.length_b   1.000
_cell.length_c   1.000
_cell.angle_alpha   90.00
_cell.angle_beta   90.00
_cell.angle_gamma   90.00
#
_symmetry.space_group_name_H-M   'P 1'
#
loop_
_entity.id
_entity.type
_entity.pdbx_description
1 polymer ?
#
loop_
_entity_poly.entity_id
_entity_poly.type
_entity_poly.pdbx_seq_one_letter_code
_entity_poly.pdbx_strand_id
1 'polypeptide(L)'
;HLRYLNPRLSEADQDRYYDEIALVAERLGARDVPRSRQAVAAYLRSMRPQLLCDERSREVLRLLLAAPAPSRLAKPFGSLMMQAGIDLLPDWASSMLDVNQTPLQRQLIRASVKRSTPMLRWAVRDSSVHRAKRRMGL
;
A
#
# COMPACT_ATOMS: atom_id res chain seq x y z
N HIS A 1 2.16 -5.60 1.73
CA HIS A 1 2.22 -7.03 2.13
C HIS A 1 3.11 -7.25 3.37
N LEU A 2 4.40 -6.92 3.33
CA LEU A 2 5.32 -7.20 4.46
C LEU A 2 4.97 -6.47 5.77
N ARG A 3 4.70 -5.16 5.70
CA ARG A 3 4.52 -4.31 6.90
C ARG A 3 3.26 -4.64 7.71
N TYR A 4 2.17 -4.99 7.04
CA TYR A 4 0.84 -5.13 7.65
C TYR A 4 0.24 -6.54 7.57
N LEU A 5 0.80 -7.46 6.78
CA LEU A 5 0.24 -8.81 6.61
C LEU A 5 1.20 -9.92 7.00
N ASN A 6 2.33 -10.06 6.29
CA ASN A 6 3.29 -11.12 6.54
C ASN A 6 4.73 -10.58 6.47
N PRO A 7 5.34 -10.21 7.62
CA PRO A 7 6.71 -9.72 7.65
C PRO A 7 7.75 -10.82 7.38
N ARG A 8 7.35 -12.10 7.40
CA ARG A 8 8.23 -13.27 7.18
C ARG A 8 8.08 -13.87 5.78
N LEU A 9 7.47 -13.17 4.83
CA LEU A 9 7.40 -13.66 3.45
C LEU A 9 8.81 -13.80 2.89
N SER A 10 9.15 -14.97 2.34
CA SER A 10 10.49 -15.23 1.82
C SER A 10 10.83 -14.26 0.67
N GLU A 11 12.12 -14.02 0.44
CA GLU A 11 12.54 -13.16 -0.68
C GLU A 11 12.16 -13.78 -2.02
N ALA A 12 12.28 -15.11 -2.13
CA ALA A 12 11.86 -15.86 -3.31
C ALA A 12 10.35 -15.72 -3.61
N ASP A 13 9.49 -15.78 -2.59
CA ASP A 13 8.04 -15.58 -2.78
C ASP A 13 7.72 -14.12 -3.16
N GLN A 14 8.49 -13.16 -2.65
CA GLN A 14 8.34 -11.76 -3.04
C GLN A 14 8.74 -11.54 -4.50
N ASP A 15 9.86 -12.12 -4.95
CA ASP A 15 10.29 -12.04 -6.34
C ASP A 15 9.31 -12.76 -7.28
N ARG A 16 8.80 -13.92 -6.88
CA ARG A 16 7.72 -14.62 -7.62
C ARG A 16 6.49 -13.73 -7.79
N TYR A 17 6.07 -13.04 -6.72
CA TYR A 17 4.95 -12.09 -6.81
C TYR A 17 5.21 -10.96 -7.81
N TYR A 18 6.42 -10.40 -7.84
CA TYR A 18 6.77 -9.36 -8.80
C TYR A 18 6.77 -9.87 -10.24
N ASP A 19 7.31 -11.07 -10.47
CA ASP A 19 7.32 -11.70 -11.79
C ASP A 19 5.91 -11.99 -12.30
N GLU A 20 5.02 -12.51 -11.43
CA GLU A 20 3.61 -12.76 -11.75
C GLU A 20 2.86 -11.46 -12.12
N ILE A 21 3.08 -10.38 -11.38
CA ILE A 21 2.43 -9.09 -11.63
C ILE A 21 3.00 -8.38 -12.86
N ALA A 22 4.29 -8.59 -13.18
CA ALA A 22 4.91 -8.01 -14.36
C ALA A 22 4.19 -8.42 -15.65
N LEU A 23 3.72 -9.67 -15.73
CA LEU A 23 2.93 -10.16 -16.87
C LEU A 23 1.67 -9.33 -17.12
N VAL A 24 1.01 -8.86 -16.05
CA VAL A 24 -0.20 -8.02 -16.18
C VAL A 24 0.17 -6.66 -16.78
N ALA A 25 1.24 -6.04 -16.29
CA ALA A 25 1.71 -4.75 -16.79
C ALA A 25 2.15 -4.83 -18.27
N GLU A 26 2.87 -5.89 -18.65
CA GLU A 26 3.29 -6.13 -20.03
C GLU A 26 2.09 -6.32 -20.96
N ARG A 27 1.07 -7.07 -20.54
CA ARG A 27 -0.18 -7.22 -21.31
C ARG A 27 -0.97 -5.91 -21.46
N LEU A 28 -0.78 -4.96 -20.55
CA LEU A 28 -1.32 -3.61 -20.65
C LEU A 28 -0.44 -2.68 -21.52
N GLY A 29 0.66 -3.19 -22.09
CA GLY A 29 1.54 -2.46 -23.00
C GLY A 29 2.77 -1.82 -22.35
N ALA A 30 3.01 -2.05 -21.05
CA ALA A 30 4.23 -1.59 -20.41
C ALA A 30 5.46 -2.33 -20.96
N ARG A 31 6.59 -1.63 -21.04
CA ARG A 31 7.89 -2.18 -21.44
C ARG A 31 8.86 -2.05 -20.27
N ASP A 32 9.91 -2.87 -20.27
CA ASP A 32 10.98 -2.86 -19.26
C ASP A 32 10.45 -3.01 -17.82
N VAL A 33 9.45 -3.88 -17.65
CA VAL A 33 8.78 -4.05 -16.35
C VAL A 33 9.71 -4.81 -15.38
N PRO A 34 9.98 -4.27 -14.18
CA PRO A 34 10.84 -4.93 -13.21
C PRO A 34 10.15 -6.17 -12.61
N ARG A 35 10.88 -7.29 -12.57
CA ARG A 35 10.37 -8.63 -12.17
C ARG A 35 10.86 -9.13 -10.82
N SER A 36 11.62 -8.33 -10.08
CA SER A 36 12.13 -8.68 -8.75
C SER A 36 12.14 -7.49 -7.81
N ARG A 37 12.22 -7.75 -6.51
CA ARG A 37 12.41 -6.73 -5.46
C ARG A 37 13.57 -5.79 -5.79
N GLN A 38 14.69 -6.36 -6.22
CA GLN A 38 15.90 -5.60 -6.53
C GLN A 38 15.69 -4.72 -7.77
N ALA A 39 15.07 -5.26 -8.81
CA ALA A 39 14.75 -4.51 -10.03
C ALA A 39 13.77 -3.36 -9.74
N VAL A 40 12.75 -3.60 -8.93
CA VAL A 40 11.79 -2.56 -8.49
C VAL A 40 12.50 -1.47 -7.68
N ALA A 41 13.41 -1.85 -6.76
CA ALA A 41 14.19 -0.88 -6.00
C ALA A 41 15.14 -0.06 -6.90
N ALA A 42 15.70 -0.66 -7.95
CA ALA A 42 16.49 0.06 -8.95
C ALA A 42 15.63 1.04 -9.76
N TYR A 43 14.48 0.58 -10.25
CA TYR A 43 13.52 1.41 -10.98
C TYR A 43 13.04 2.62 -10.16
N LEU A 44 12.65 2.42 -8.90
CA LEU A 44 12.22 3.53 -8.04
C LEU A 44 13.35 4.56 -7.81
N ARG A 45 14.60 4.11 -7.72
CA ARG A 45 15.76 5.01 -7.61
C ARG A 45 15.99 5.81 -8.88
N SER A 46 15.83 5.21 -10.07
CA SER A 46 15.98 5.92 -11.36
C SER A 46 14.81 6.87 -11.65
N MET A 47 13.61 6.57 -11.14
CA MET A 47 12.44 7.44 -11.29
C MET A 47 12.49 8.65 -10.35
N ARG A 48 13.05 8.51 -9.14
CA ARG A 48 13.10 9.59 -8.13
C ARG A 48 13.52 10.97 -8.67
N PRO A 49 14.63 11.14 -9.42
CA PRO A 49 15.03 12.47 -9.92
C PRO A 49 14.07 13.06 -10.97
N GLN A 50 13.18 12.27 -11.54
CA GLN A 50 12.19 12.70 -12.55
C GLN A 50 10.88 13.15 -11.91
N LEU A 51 10.71 12.95 -10.59
CA LEU A 51 9.48 13.30 -9.88
C LEU A 51 9.52 14.77 -9.45
N LEU A 52 8.43 15.48 -9.72
CA LEU A 52 8.19 16.84 -9.26
C LEU A 52 7.01 16.84 -8.30
N CYS A 53 7.18 17.46 -7.14
CA CYS A 53 6.07 17.74 -6.22
C CYS A 53 5.79 19.24 -6.21
N ASP A 54 4.67 19.61 -6.80
CA ASP A 54 4.22 20.98 -7.01
C ASP A 54 2.84 21.21 -6.38
N GLU A 55 2.26 22.37 -6.62
CA GLU A 55 0.94 22.78 -6.14
C GLU A 55 -0.15 21.78 -6.54
N ARG A 56 -0.10 21.26 -7.78
CA ARG A 56 -1.08 20.29 -8.28
C ARG A 56 -1.01 18.99 -7.50
N SER A 57 0.21 18.52 -7.23
CA SER A 57 0.46 17.31 -6.44
C SER A 57 -0.02 17.47 -5.00
N ARG A 58 0.22 18.64 -4.39
CA ARG A 58 -0.26 18.97 -3.05
C ARG A 58 -1.78 19.10 -2.99
N GLU A 59 -2.41 19.63 -4.02
CA GLU A 59 -3.86 19.71 -4.09
C GLU A 59 -4.49 18.32 -4.16
N VAL A 60 -3.96 17.43 -5.01
CA VAL A 60 -4.42 16.03 -5.07
C VAL A 60 -4.28 15.36 -3.70
N LEU A 61 -3.14 15.54 -3.03
CA LEU A 61 -2.94 15.01 -1.69
C LEU A 61 -3.97 15.57 -0.70
N ARG A 62 -4.20 16.88 -0.69
CA ARG A 62 -5.22 17.53 0.16
C ARG A 62 -6.61 16.95 -0.08
N LEU A 63 -6.99 16.73 -1.34
CA LEU A 63 -8.28 16.15 -1.71
C LEU A 63 -8.40 14.69 -1.23
N LEU A 64 -7.34 13.89 -1.39
CA LEU A 64 -7.30 12.52 -0.88
C LEU A 64 -7.42 12.47 0.66
N LEU A 65 -6.72 13.37 1.36
CA LEU A 65 -6.76 13.47 2.82
C LEU A 65 -8.11 13.99 3.36
N ALA A 66 -8.77 14.86 2.60
CA ALA A 66 -10.07 15.44 2.93
C ALA A 66 -11.25 14.61 2.40
N ALA A 67 -11.00 13.49 1.72
CA ALA A 67 -12.04 12.68 1.11
C ALA A 67 -13.11 12.28 2.15
N PRO A 68 -14.41 12.51 1.87
CA PRO A 68 -15.46 12.28 2.84
C PRO A 68 -15.56 10.77 3.14
N ALA A 69 -15.57 10.44 4.42
CA ALA A 69 -15.82 9.07 4.86
C ALA A 69 -17.27 8.68 4.55
N PRO A 70 -17.55 7.41 4.20
CA PRO A 70 -18.90 6.94 3.90
C PRO A 70 -19.88 7.09 5.08
N SER A 71 -19.35 7.22 6.31
CA SER A 71 -20.14 7.58 7.49
C SER A 71 -19.28 8.27 8.55
N ARG A 72 -19.92 9.01 9.49
CA ARG A 72 -19.22 9.64 10.63
C ARG A 72 -18.50 8.62 11.52
N LEU A 73 -19.07 7.43 11.69
CA LEU A 73 -18.47 6.33 12.45
C LEU A 73 -17.27 5.71 11.73
N ALA A 74 -17.23 5.77 10.39
CA ALA A 74 -16.10 5.28 9.59
C ALA A 74 -14.94 6.29 9.50
N LYS A 75 -15.15 7.56 9.87
CA LYS A 75 -14.13 8.63 9.77
C LYS A 75 -12.82 8.31 10.51
N PRO A 76 -12.83 7.81 11.76
CA PRO A 76 -11.58 7.45 12.45
C PRO A 76 -10.83 6.31 11.75
N PHE A 77 -11.59 5.33 11.23
CA PHE A 77 -11.02 4.21 10.50
C PHE A 77 -10.41 4.67 9.16
N GLY A 78 -11.10 5.52 8.40
CA GLY A 78 -10.59 6.09 7.16
C GLY A 78 -9.31 6.89 7.37
N SER A 79 -9.27 7.73 8.41
CA SER A 79 -8.06 8.48 8.79
C SER A 79 -6.89 7.55 9.14
N LEU A 80 -7.14 6.50 9.93
CA LEU A 80 -6.13 5.51 10.26
C LEU A 80 -5.57 4.79 9.02
N MET A 81 -6.44 4.40 8.08
CA MET A 81 -6.02 3.75 6.84
C MET A 81 -5.19 4.69 5.95
N MET A 82 -5.53 5.98 5.92
CA MET A 82 -4.75 6.99 5.21
C MET A 82 -3.36 7.16 5.84
N GLN A 83 -3.28 7.27 7.16
CA GLN A 83 -2.01 7.34 7.88
C GLN A 83 -1.16 6.07 7.70
N ALA A 84 -1.79 4.90 7.64
CA ALA A 84 -1.10 3.65 7.31
C ALA A 84 -0.58 3.63 5.87
N GLY A 85 -1.30 4.26 4.94
CA GLY A 85 -0.84 4.50 3.57
C GLY A 85 0.40 5.40 3.51
N ILE A 86 0.40 6.49 4.26
CA ILE A 86 1.58 7.38 4.40
C ILE A 86 2.78 6.62 4.99
N ASP A 87 2.58 5.76 5.99
CA ASP A 87 3.65 4.93 6.57
C ASP A 87 4.22 3.88 5.58
N LEU A 88 3.53 3.60 4.46
CA LEU A 88 4.05 2.73 3.41
C LEU A 88 4.97 3.45 2.43
N LEU A 89 4.92 4.78 2.37
CA LEU A 89 5.77 5.55 1.49
C LEU A 89 7.26 5.42 1.90
N PRO A 90 8.18 5.40 0.93
CA PRO A 90 9.59 5.62 1.21
C PRO A 90 9.79 6.99 1.86
N ASP A 91 10.80 7.12 2.75
CA ASP A 91 11.04 8.38 3.47
C ASP A 91 11.24 9.57 2.52
N TRP A 92 11.92 9.37 1.38
CA TRP A 92 12.09 10.40 0.36
C TRP A 92 10.77 10.89 -0.25
N ALA A 93 9.79 10.00 -0.42
CA ALA A 93 8.49 10.33 -0.99
C ALA A 93 7.62 11.08 0.03
N SER A 94 7.62 10.65 1.29
CA SER A 94 6.96 11.37 2.38
C SER A 94 7.53 12.78 2.55
N SER A 95 8.85 12.94 2.41
CA SER A 95 9.51 14.25 2.46
C SER A 95 9.14 15.14 1.27
N MET A 96 9.08 14.61 0.05
CA MET A 96 8.64 15.37 -1.12
C MET A 96 7.20 15.88 -0.98
N LEU A 97 6.32 15.09 -0.37
CA LEU A 97 4.91 15.39 -0.16
C LEU A 97 4.62 16.16 1.14
N ASP A 98 5.64 16.43 1.95
CA ASP A 98 5.54 17.07 3.27
C ASP A 98 4.55 16.37 4.24
N VAL A 99 4.54 15.04 4.23
CA VAL A 99 3.67 14.19 5.09
C VAL A 99 4.48 13.29 6.01
N ASN A 100 5.50 13.87 6.63
CA ASN A 100 6.40 13.13 7.50
C ASN A 100 5.70 12.70 8.80
N GLN A 101 5.94 11.46 9.21
CA GLN A 101 5.44 10.91 10.47
C GLN A 101 6.61 10.67 11.41
N THR A 102 6.45 11.04 12.68
CA THR A 102 7.46 10.76 13.69
C THR A 102 7.56 9.24 13.95
N PRO A 103 8.71 8.74 14.44
CA PRO A 103 8.85 7.32 14.75
C PRO A 103 7.77 6.78 15.70
N LEU A 104 7.38 7.60 16.69
CA LEU A 104 6.33 7.27 17.64
C LEU A 104 4.96 7.18 16.95
N GLN A 105 4.64 8.13 16.07
CA GLN A 105 3.39 8.09 15.28
C GLN A 105 3.34 6.82 14.42
N ARG A 106 4.43 6.48 13.71
CA ARG A 106 4.51 5.25 12.91
C ARG A 106 4.25 4.01 13.76
N GLN A 107 4.83 3.93 14.96
CA GLN A 107 4.61 2.81 15.88
C GLN A 107 3.14 2.72 16.34
N LEU A 108 2.53 3.85 16.70
CA LEU A 108 1.12 3.91 17.13
C LEU A 108 0.16 3.53 15.99
N ILE A 109 0.41 4.01 14.76
CA ILE A 109 -0.36 3.65 13.56
C ILE A 109 -0.27 2.15 13.33
N ARG A 110 0.95 1.59 13.34
CA ARG A 110 1.17 0.15 13.12
C ARG A 110 0.49 -0.71 14.17
N ALA A 111 0.55 -0.31 15.45
CA ALA A 111 -0.13 -1.00 16.53
C ALA A 111 -1.65 -0.95 16.35
N SER A 112 -2.20 0.23 16.01
CA SER A 112 -3.62 0.45 15.77
C SER A 112 -4.13 -0.40 14.60
N VAL A 113 -3.43 -0.42 13.47
CA VAL A 113 -3.79 -1.24 12.30
C VAL A 113 -3.77 -2.73 12.62
N LYS A 114 -2.72 -3.21 13.30
CA LYS A 114 -2.63 -4.62 13.72
C LYS A 114 -3.79 -5.00 14.65
N ARG A 115 -4.19 -4.11 15.57
CA ARG A 115 -5.30 -4.36 16.50
C ARG A 115 -6.68 -4.37 15.82
N SER A 116 -6.82 -3.67 14.69
CA SER A 116 -8.04 -3.69 13.85
C SER A 116 -8.13 -4.92 12.94
N THR A 117 -7.05 -5.70 12.79
CA THR A 117 -6.98 -6.83 11.86
C THR A 117 -8.03 -7.92 12.13
N PRO A 118 -8.31 -8.33 13.38
CA PRO A 118 -9.35 -9.33 13.67
C PRO A 118 -10.75 -8.87 13.23
N MET A 119 -11.10 -7.60 13.48
CA MET A 119 -12.39 -7.02 13.08
C MET A 119 -12.51 -6.98 11.55
N LEU A 120 -11.45 -6.57 10.85
CA LEU A 120 -11.42 -6.58 9.39
C LEU A 120 -11.54 -8.00 8.83
N ARG A 121 -10.84 -8.97 9.41
CA ARG A 121 -10.93 -10.37 8.99
C ARG A 121 -12.33 -10.94 9.22
N TRP A 122 -12.99 -10.57 10.31
CA TRP A 122 -14.39 -10.92 10.55
C TRP A 122 -15.32 -10.32 9.51
N ALA A 123 -15.19 -9.03 9.22
CA ALA A 123 -16.03 -8.33 8.22
C ALA A 123 -15.84 -8.87 6.78
N VAL A 124 -14.65 -9.39 6.47
CA VAL A 124 -14.26 -9.88 5.14
C VAL A 124 -14.34 -11.41 5.04
N ARG A 125 -14.89 -12.09 6.06
CA ARG A 125 -14.99 -13.56 6.15
C ARG A 125 -15.78 -14.19 5.01
N ASP A 126 -16.70 -13.44 4.39
CA ASP A 126 -17.42 -13.83 3.15
C ASP A 126 -16.97 -13.06 1.91
N SER A 127 -15.68 -12.72 1.81
CA SER A 127 -15.17 -12.07 0.60
C SER A 127 -15.28 -12.95 -0.64
N SER A 128 -15.25 -12.31 -1.81
CA SER A 128 -15.26 -12.97 -3.12
C SER A 128 -14.20 -14.07 -3.22
N VAL A 129 -13.04 -13.91 -2.59
CA VAL A 129 -11.97 -14.91 -2.54
C VAL A 129 -12.40 -16.16 -1.77
N HIS A 130 -13.06 -16.03 -0.61
CA HIS A 130 -13.56 -17.19 0.15
C HIS A 130 -14.68 -17.92 -0.59
N ARG A 131 -15.52 -17.18 -1.33
CA ARG A 131 -16.54 -17.79 -2.21
C ARG A 131 -15.91 -18.46 -3.43
N ALA A 132 -14.88 -17.87 -4.02
CA ALA A 132 -14.15 -18.44 -5.14
C ALA A 132 -13.41 -19.73 -4.74
N LYS A 133 -12.72 -19.73 -3.59
CA LYS A 133 -12.09 -20.94 -3.04
C LYS A 133 -13.08 -22.07 -2.81
N ARG A 134 -14.22 -21.77 -2.18
CA ARG A 134 -15.33 -22.73 -2.03
C ARG A 134 -15.83 -23.30 -3.37
N ARG A 135 -15.92 -22.49 -4.43
CA ARG A 135 -16.29 -22.97 -5.78
C ARG A 135 -15.21 -23.86 -6.40
N MET A 136 -13.94 -23.62 -6.07
CA MET A 136 -12.79 -24.39 -6.55
C MET A 136 -12.48 -25.63 -5.67
N GLY A 137 -13.26 -25.89 -4.62
CA GLY A 137 -13.02 -27.01 -3.69
C GLY A 137 -11.78 -26.83 -2.80
N LEU A 138 -11.31 -25.59 -2.63
CA LEU A 138 -10.18 -25.19 -1.77
C LEU A 138 -10.70 -24.58 -0.46
#